data_AF-J6HMF6-F1
#
_entry.id   AF-J6HMF6-F1
#
_cell.length_a   1.000
_cell.length_b   1.000
_cell.length_c   1.000
_cell.angle_alpha   90.00
_cell.angle_beta   90.00
_cell.angle_gamma   90.00
#
_symmetry.space_group_name_H-M   'P 1'
#
loop_
_entity.id
_entity.type
_entity.pdbx_description
1 polymer ?
#
loop_
_entity_poly.entity_id
_entity_poly.type
_entity_poly.pdbx_seq_one_letter_code
_entity_poly.pdbx_strand_id
1 'polypeptide(L)'
;FTCYTDLPSRSYSVAYIDAADSGADYLCALFYKEAEDGNYITDVLYTKDPMEVTETTLTYMLQQHQVERCHIESNNGGNLFVSNLQQRSWDTGNRLTRFNPFHQNQNKTARIFAASASVQKLIKMPLDWKKRFPKFARDLTGYLRVGTNAHDDAPDALTGSIECRQPPKRVSVAEMFGRI
;
A
#
# COMPACT_ATOMS: atom_id res chain seq x y z
N PHE A 1 13.83 8.17 -3.70
CA PHE A 1 12.80 8.49 -2.68
C PHE A 1 13.24 9.65 -1.81
N THR A 2 12.33 10.60 -1.58
CA THR A 2 12.49 11.63 -0.54
C THR A 2 12.31 10.97 0.83
N CYS A 3 13.11 11.37 1.82
CA CYS A 3 12.97 10.87 3.19
C CYS A 3 12.30 11.91 4.09
N TYR A 4 11.57 11.47 5.11
CA TYR A 4 10.93 12.33 6.10
C TYR A 4 11.39 11.99 7.53
N THR A 5 11.30 12.99 8.41
CA THR A 5 11.46 12.87 9.88
C THR A 5 10.13 13.01 10.60
N ASP A 6 9.22 13.81 10.03
CA ASP A 6 7.92 14.14 10.60
C ASP A 6 6.80 13.77 9.64
N LEU A 7 5.66 13.33 10.19
CA LEU A 7 4.46 13.00 9.42
C LEU A 7 3.62 14.25 9.13
N PRO A 8 2.89 14.28 8.01
CA PRO A 8 1.99 15.37 7.68
C PRO A 8 0.83 15.47 8.69
N SER A 9 0.49 16.70 9.09
CA SER A 9 -0.59 16.97 10.05
C SER A 9 -1.99 16.67 9.51
N ARG A 10 -2.18 16.77 8.18
CA ARG A 10 -3.42 16.41 7.49
C ARG A 10 -3.15 15.28 6.52
N SER A 11 -3.64 14.10 6.86
CA SER A 11 -3.49 12.90 6.04
C SER A 11 -4.56 11.86 6.38
N TYR A 12 -4.75 10.90 5.48
CA TYR A 12 -5.54 9.70 5.73
C TYR A 12 -4.62 8.53 6.03
N SER A 13 -5.01 7.64 6.93
CA SER A 13 -4.31 6.38 7.14
C SER A 13 -4.77 5.35 6.11
N VAL A 14 -3.87 4.90 5.23
CA VAL A 14 -4.22 4.04 4.10
C VAL A 14 -3.29 2.82 4.07
N ALA A 15 -3.83 1.69 3.65
CA ALA A 15 -3.06 0.51 3.31
C ALA A 15 -3.26 0.13 1.84
N TYR A 16 -2.19 -0.36 1.22
CA TYR A 16 -2.25 -1.08 -0.05
C TYR A 16 -1.69 -2.48 0.18
N ILE A 17 -2.44 -3.52 -0.17
CA ILE A 17 -2.06 -4.91 0.01
C ILE A 17 -2.04 -5.58 -1.37
N ASP A 18 -0.86 -5.98 -1.79
CA ASP A 18 -0.65 -6.91 -2.89
C ASP A 18 -0.57 -8.33 -2.32
N ALA A 19 -1.63 -9.11 -2.53
CA ALA A 19 -1.69 -10.48 -2.03
C ALA A 19 -0.83 -11.40 -2.90
N ALA A 20 -0.03 -12.27 -2.28
CA ALA A 20 0.79 -13.21 -3.02
C ALA A 20 -0.07 -14.17 -3.86
N ASP A 21 0.20 -14.24 -5.17
CA ASP A 21 -0.53 -15.08 -6.12
C ASP A 21 -0.13 -16.56 -6.02
N SER A 22 1.15 -16.80 -5.73
CA SER A 22 1.75 -18.13 -5.62
C SER A 22 2.73 -18.18 -4.44
N GLY A 23 3.14 -19.38 -4.00
CA GLY A 23 4.13 -19.52 -2.92
C GLY A 23 5.53 -18.97 -3.25
N ALA A 24 5.76 -18.49 -4.48
CA ALA A 24 7.02 -17.88 -4.90
C ALA A 24 7.04 -16.35 -4.73
N ASP A 25 5.87 -15.70 -4.67
CA ASP A 25 5.72 -14.24 -4.63
C ASP A 25 5.71 -13.74 -3.18
N TYR A 26 6.20 -12.53 -2.95
CA TYR A 26 6.06 -11.89 -1.65
C TYR A 26 4.67 -11.26 -1.53
N LEU A 27 4.00 -11.48 -0.41
CA LEU A 27 2.95 -10.56 0.00
C LEU A 27 3.61 -9.22 0.32
N CYS A 28 3.11 -8.15 -0.29
CA CYS A 28 3.59 -6.79 -0.05
C CYS A 28 2.44 -5.90 0.41
N ALA A 29 2.41 -5.57 1.70
CA ALA A 29 1.50 -4.60 2.26
C ALA A 29 2.22 -3.33 2.70
N LEU A 30 1.76 -2.19 2.19
CA LEU A 30 2.26 -0.86 2.48
C LEU A 30 1.26 -0.15 3.37
N PHE A 31 1.72 0.38 4.50
CA PHE A 31 0.95 1.26 5.38
C PHE A 31 1.51 2.67 5.24
N TYR A 32 0.64 3.65 5.03
CA TYR A 32 1.07 5.02 4.78
C TYR A 32 0.07 6.08 5.20
N LYS A 33 0.59 7.28 5.43
CA LYS A 33 -0.20 8.50 5.50
C LYS A 33 -0.33 9.10 4.10
N GLU A 34 -1.53 9.06 3.54
CA GLU A 34 -1.84 9.71 2.26
C GLU A 34 -2.11 11.19 2.52
N ALA A 35 -1.16 12.05 2.12
CA ALA A 35 -1.28 13.50 2.12
C ALA A 35 -1.34 14.04 0.69
N GLU A 36 -1.65 15.33 0.57
CA GLU A 36 -1.77 16.02 -0.72
C GLU A 36 -0.50 15.86 -1.58
N ASP A 37 0.67 15.98 -0.96
CA ASP A 37 1.98 15.98 -1.61
C ASP A 37 2.64 14.60 -1.76
N GLY A 38 2.07 13.55 -1.15
CA GLY A 38 2.63 12.21 -1.25
C GLY A 38 2.05 11.15 -0.31
N ASN A 39 2.53 9.92 -0.46
CA ASN A 39 2.30 8.81 0.46
C ASN A 39 3.52 8.70 1.37
N TYR A 40 3.33 8.91 2.66
CA TYR A 40 4.37 8.77 3.67
C TYR A 40 4.32 7.37 4.23
N ILE A 41 5.22 6.49 3.77
CA ILE A 41 5.28 5.09 4.22
C ILE A 41 5.58 5.06 5.71
N THR A 42 4.70 4.47 6.51
CA THR A 42 4.88 4.29 7.96
C THR A 42 5.33 2.88 8.30
N ASP A 43 4.90 1.89 7.52
CA ASP A 43 5.24 0.48 7.74
C ASP A 43 5.13 -0.35 6.46
N VAL A 44 5.84 -1.48 6.43
CA VAL A 44 5.85 -2.42 5.30
C VAL A 44 5.86 -3.85 5.84
N LEU A 45 4.83 -4.63 5.49
CA LEU A 45 4.87 -6.09 5.62
C LEU A 45 5.27 -6.69 4.27
N TYR A 46 6.45 -7.31 4.22
CA TYR A 46 7.00 -7.91 3.02
C TYR A 46 7.51 -9.32 3.33
N THR A 47 6.69 -10.34 3.04
CA THR A 47 6.94 -11.70 3.50
C THR A 47 6.44 -12.78 2.53
N LYS A 48 6.97 -14.00 2.70
CA LYS A 48 6.53 -15.25 2.05
C LYS A 48 5.80 -16.18 3.01
N ASP A 49 5.43 -15.67 4.18
CA ASP A 49 4.72 -16.46 5.17
C ASP A 49 3.36 -16.92 4.62
N PRO A 50 2.85 -18.09 5.07
CA PRO A 50 1.56 -18.60 4.63
C PRO A 50 0.40 -17.61 4.89
N MET A 51 -0.65 -17.72 4.07
CA MET A 51 -1.83 -16.85 4.14
C MET A 51 -2.44 -16.73 5.54
N GLU A 52 -2.53 -17.82 6.31
CA GLU A 52 -3.09 -17.80 7.67
C GLU A 52 -2.29 -16.88 8.62
N VAL A 53 -0.96 -16.87 8.48
CA VAL A 53 -0.05 -16.02 9.25
C VAL A 53 -0.18 -14.57 8.80
N THR A 54 -0.23 -14.32 7.49
CA THR A 54 -0.31 -12.97 6.95
C THR A 54 -1.68 -12.33 7.21
N GLU A 55 -2.79 -13.06 7.11
CA GLU A 55 -4.13 -12.58 7.48
C GLU A 55 -4.15 -12.07 8.92
N THR A 56 -3.64 -12.87 9.87
CA THR A 56 -3.59 -12.51 11.29
C THR A 56 -2.72 -11.27 11.52
N THR A 57 -1.54 -11.23 10.89
CA THR A 57 -0.61 -10.11 10.98
C THR A 57 -1.23 -8.82 10.42
N LEU A 58 -1.87 -8.91 9.25
CA LEU A 58 -2.52 -7.78 8.59
C LEU A 58 -3.69 -7.25 9.40
N THR A 59 -4.54 -8.11 9.99
CA THR A 59 -5.62 -7.68 10.87
C THR A 59 -5.09 -6.81 12.01
N TYR A 60 -4.01 -7.26 12.67
CA TYR A 60 -3.37 -6.50 13.74
C TYR A 60 -2.81 -5.16 13.23
N MET A 61 -2.06 -5.17 12.12
CA MET A 61 -1.45 -3.95 11.57
C MET A 61 -2.49 -2.93 11.10
N LEU A 62 -3.59 -3.37 10.46
CA LEU A 62 -4.70 -2.49 10.06
C LEU A 62 -5.28 -1.74 11.26
N GLN A 63 -5.43 -2.43 12.39
CA GLN A 63 -5.88 -1.82 13.64
C GLN A 63 -4.81 -0.91 14.25
N GLN A 64 -3.55 -1.34 14.36
CA GLN A 64 -2.48 -0.53 14.96
C GLN A 64 -2.26 0.79 14.20
N HIS A 65 -2.28 0.73 12.87
CA HIS A 65 -2.08 1.90 12.03
C HIS A 65 -3.37 2.73 11.85
N GLN A 66 -4.49 2.33 12.47
CA GLN A 66 -5.79 2.98 12.37
C GLN A 66 -6.18 3.22 10.90
N VAL A 67 -6.08 2.18 10.08
CA VAL A 67 -6.27 2.29 8.62
C VAL A 67 -7.73 2.62 8.32
N GLU A 68 -7.95 3.67 7.54
CA GLU A 68 -9.28 4.11 7.11
C GLU A 68 -9.69 3.46 5.78
N ARG A 69 -8.73 3.30 4.87
CA ARG A 69 -8.92 2.68 3.55
C ARG A 69 -7.87 1.62 3.32
N CYS A 70 -8.32 0.41 2.97
CA CYS A 70 -7.44 -0.70 2.64
C CYS A 70 -7.73 -1.15 1.21
N HIS A 71 -6.85 -0.78 0.29
CA HIS A 71 -6.87 -1.25 -1.09
C HIS A 71 -6.24 -2.64 -1.14
N ILE A 72 -6.95 -3.61 -1.71
CA ILE A 72 -6.46 -4.98 -1.80
C ILE A 72 -6.48 -5.41 -3.26
N GLU A 73 -5.29 -5.55 -3.84
CA GLU A 73 -5.10 -6.19 -5.12
C GLU A 73 -5.16 -7.70 -4.90
N SER A 74 -6.11 -8.35 -5.57
CA SER A 74 -6.31 -9.78 -5.42
C SER A 74 -6.57 -10.43 -6.77
N ASN A 75 -5.93 -11.57 -7.02
CA ASN A 75 -6.14 -12.36 -8.23
C ASN A 75 -7.42 -13.20 -8.18
N ASN A 76 -7.63 -14.07 -9.18
CA ASN A 76 -8.82 -14.90 -9.36
C ASN A 76 -9.16 -15.87 -8.19
N GLY A 77 -8.31 -16.00 -7.16
CA GLY A 77 -8.59 -16.73 -5.90
C GLY A 77 -8.69 -15.85 -4.65
N GLY A 78 -8.47 -14.54 -4.77
CA GLY A 78 -8.29 -13.60 -3.66
C GLY A 78 -9.54 -13.27 -2.85
N ASN A 79 -10.73 -13.66 -3.32
CA ASN A 79 -11.98 -13.40 -2.62
C ASN A 79 -12.01 -14.00 -1.21
N LEU A 80 -11.39 -15.17 -1.01
CA LEU A 80 -11.31 -15.79 0.31
C LEU A 80 -10.41 -14.97 1.25
N PHE A 81 -9.23 -14.55 0.79
CA PHE A 81 -8.31 -13.70 1.55
C PHE A 81 -8.96 -12.38 1.98
N VAL A 82 -9.62 -11.69 1.04
CA VAL A 82 -10.31 -10.42 1.34
C VAL A 82 -11.48 -10.65 2.31
N SER A 83 -12.24 -11.74 2.16
CA SER A 83 -13.36 -12.05 3.05
C SER A 83 -12.87 -12.38 4.46
N ASN A 84 -11.83 -13.20 4.59
CA ASN A 84 -11.22 -13.56 5.87
C ASN A 84 -10.67 -12.33 6.57
N LEU A 85 -9.94 -11.46 5.85
CA LEU A 85 -9.35 -10.25 6.42
C LEU A 85 -10.43 -9.27 6.90
N GLN A 86 -11.52 -9.12 6.15
CA GLN A 86 -12.69 -8.33 6.55
C GLN A 86 -13.35 -8.90 7.82
N GLN A 87 -13.61 -10.21 7.84
CA GLN A 87 -14.25 -10.87 8.96
C GLN A 87 -13.39 -10.79 10.23
N ARG A 88 -12.09 -11.13 10.16
CA ARG A 88 -11.16 -11.04 11.29
C ARG A 88 -11.04 -9.60 11.82
N SER A 89 -11.00 -8.61 10.92
CA SER A 89 -10.99 -7.20 11.31
C SER A 89 -12.29 -6.82 12.04
N TRP A 90 -13.42 -7.32 11.57
CA TRP A 90 -14.69 -7.13 12.26
C TRP A 90 -14.71 -7.78 13.65
N ASP A 91 -14.26 -9.03 13.75
CA ASP A 91 -14.28 -9.80 14.99
C ASP A 91 -13.34 -9.21 16.06
N THR A 92 -12.25 -8.57 15.64
CA THR A 92 -11.30 -7.84 16.51
C THR A 92 -11.73 -6.41 16.85
N GLY A 93 -12.92 -5.99 16.41
CA GLY A 93 -13.50 -4.69 16.74
C GLY A 93 -13.07 -3.54 15.82
N ASN A 94 -12.31 -3.80 14.75
CA ASN A 94 -12.02 -2.77 13.76
C ASN A 94 -13.29 -2.46 12.95
N ARG A 95 -13.84 -1.25 13.16
CA ARG A 95 -14.99 -0.70 12.40
C ARG A 95 -14.58 0.48 11.51
N LEU A 96 -13.30 0.86 11.56
CA LEU A 96 -12.76 2.02 10.86
C LEU A 96 -12.41 1.69 9.41
N THR A 97 -11.74 0.57 9.20
CA THR A 97 -11.19 0.21 7.89
C THR A 97 -12.29 -0.11 6.88
N ARG A 98 -12.30 0.64 5.78
CA ARG A 98 -13.06 0.30 4.58
C ARG A 98 -12.17 -0.53 3.66
N PHE A 99 -12.66 -1.70 3.27
CA PHE A 99 -11.96 -2.61 2.38
C PHE A 99 -12.37 -2.35 0.93
N ASN A 100 -11.38 -2.16 0.07
CA ASN A 100 -11.54 -1.81 -1.34
C ASN A 100 -10.81 -2.86 -2.20
N PRO A 101 -11.35 -4.08 -2.35
CA PRO A 101 -10.78 -5.08 -3.22
C PRO A 101 -10.90 -4.66 -4.68
N PHE A 102 -9.88 -4.97 -5.47
CA PHE A 102 -9.91 -4.78 -6.92
C PHE A 102 -9.03 -5.82 -7.61
N HIS A 103 -9.24 -5.95 -8.91
CA HIS A 103 -8.45 -6.82 -9.76
C HIS A 103 -7.73 -5.97 -10.81
N GLN A 104 -6.45 -6.23 -10.98
CA GLN A 104 -5.60 -5.54 -11.93
C GLN A 104 -5.19 -6.48 -13.05
N ASN A 105 -5.54 -6.10 -14.28
CA ASN A 105 -5.37 -6.93 -15.46
C ASN A 105 -4.33 -6.39 -16.45
N GLN A 106 -3.73 -5.24 -16.16
CA GLN A 106 -2.71 -4.63 -17.01
C GLN A 106 -1.35 -5.32 -16.81
N ASN A 107 -0.48 -5.18 -17.80
CA ASN A 107 0.87 -5.71 -17.73
C ASN A 107 1.69 -5.03 -16.60
N LYS A 108 2.09 -5.83 -15.61
CA LYS A 108 2.86 -5.42 -14.42
C LYS A 108 4.10 -4.59 -14.76
N THR A 109 4.95 -5.09 -15.64
CA THR A 109 6.18 -4.39 -16.06
C THR A 109 5.90 -3.02 -16.70
N ALA A 110 4.90 -2.95 -17.57
CA ALA A 110 4.52 -1.70 -18.22
C ALA A 110 3.98 -0.67 -17.21
N ARG A 111 3.17 -1.10 -16.23
CA ARG A 111 2.66 -0.26 -15.14
C ARG A 111 3.77 0.31 -14.28
N ILE A 112 4.65 -0.55 -13.76
CA ILE A 112 5.80 -0.14 -12.95
C ILE A 112 6.64 0.87 -13.71
N PHE A 113 6.91 0.59 -14.99
CA PHE A 113 7.69 1.49 -15.83
C PHE A 113 7.02 2.86 -15.99
N ALA A 114 5.73 2.90 -16.36
CA ALA A 114 4.98 4.13 -16.56
C ALA A 114 4.82 4.96 -15.27
N ALA A 115 4.63 4.30 -14.13
CA ALA A 115 4.43 4.96 -12.84
C ALA A 115 5.73 5.37 -12.13
N SER A 116 6.89 4.86 -12.58
CA SER A 116 8.18 5.01 -11.89
C SER A 116 8.52 6.46 -11.49
N ALA A 117 8.30 7.44 -12.36
CA ALA A 117 8.55 8.84 -12.06
C ALA A 117 7.63 9.37 -10.96
N SER A 118 6.34 9.03 -11.00
CA SER A 118 5.36 9.39 -9.97
C SER A 118 5.67 8.71 -8.64
N VAL A 119 6.05 7.44 -8.66
CA VAL A 119 6.50 6.69 -7.47
C VAL A 119 7.70 7.38 -6.81
N GLN A 120 8.73 7.75 -7.58
CA GLN A 120 9.90 8.43 -7.01
C GLN A 120 9.58 9.81 -6.41
N LYS A 121 8.59 10.52 -6.98
CA LYS A 121 8.18 11.86 -6.54
C LYS A 121 7.27 11.83 -5.30
N LEU A 122 6.27 10.95 -5.32
CA LEU A 122 5.15 10.95 -4.38
C LEU A 122 5.36 10.01 -3.20
N ILE A 123 6.21 8.99 -3.31
CA ILE A 123 6.54 8.15 -2.16
C ILE A 123 7.59 8.85 -1.27
N LYS A 124 7.24 9.02 0.00
CA LYS A 124 8.11 9.52 1.06
C LYS A 124 8.43 8.37 2.02
N MET A 125 9.71 8.08 2.20
CA MET A 125 10.17 7.00 3.07
C MET A 125 10.65 7.55 4.42
N PRO A 126 10.57 6.79 5.53
CA PRO A 126 11.23 7.20 6.77
C PRO A 126 12.75 7.21 6.57
N LEU A 127 13.48 8.08 7.28
CA LEU A 127 14.92 8.25 7.09
C LEU A 127 15.73 6.93 7.18
N ASP A 128 15.27 6.00 8.01
CA ASP A 128 15.91 4.70 8.25
C ASP A 128 15.31 3.53 7.47
N TRP A 129 14.46 3.79 6.46
CA TRP A 129 13.65 2.75 5.79
C TRP A 129 14.44 1.55 5.27
N LYS A 130 15.67 1.74 4.79
CA LYS A 130 16.52 0.63 4.32
C LYS A 130 16.93 -0.32 5.45
N LYS A 131 17.13 0.22 6.65
CA LYS A 131 17.44 -0.56 7.86
C LYS A 131 16.17 -1.18 8.43
N ARG A 132 15.06 -0.44 8.37
CA ARG A 132 13.74 -0.84 8.88
C ARG A 132 13.10 -1.96 8.05
N PHE A 133 13.23 -1.88 6.73
CA PHE A 133 12.61 -2.80 5.76
C PHE A 133 13.66 -3.42 4.81
N PRO A 134 14.64 -4.19 5.31
CA PRO A 134 15.82 -4.56 4.52
C PRO A 134 15.51 -5.45 3.32
N LYS A 135 14.57 -6.40 3.43
CA LYS A 135 14.17 -7.27 2.31
C LYS A 135 13.48 -6.46 1.20
N PHE A 136 12.49 -5.66 1.59
CA PHE A 136 11.79 -4.74 0.69
C PHE A 136 12.76 -3.76 0.01
N ALA A 137 13.68 -3.16 0.78
CA ALA A 137 14.66 -2.22 0.25
C ALA A 137 15.63 -2.85 -0.75
N ARG A 138 16.09 -4.07 -0.48
CA ARG A 138 16.95 -4.82 -1.40
C ARG A 138 16.23 -5.08 -2.72
N ASP A 139 15.00 -5.60 -2.68
CA ASP A 139 14.29 -5.99 -3.89
C ASP A 139 13.85 -4.74 -4.69
N LEU A 140 13.41 -3.68 -4.01
CA LEU A 140 13.05 -2.41 -4.64
C LEU A 140 14.25 -1.71 -5.30
N THR A 141 15.42 -1.72 -4.67
CA THR A 141 16.62 -1.06 -5.22
C THR A 141 17.37 -1.92 -6.22
N GLY A 142 17.16 -3.23 -6.20
CA GLY A 142 17.70 -4.18 -7.18
C GLY A 142 16.88 -4.29 -8.47
N TYR A 143 15.66 -3.74 -8.50
CA TYR A 143 14.81 -3.81 -9.69
C TYR A 143 15.42 -3.06 -10.88
N LEU A 144 15.59 -3.78 -11.99
CA LEU A 144 16.19 -3.30 -13.23
C LEU A 144 15.11 -2.89 -14.23
N ARG A 145 15.32 -1.76 -14.91
CA ARG A 145 14.46 -1.31 -16.01
C ARG A 145 14.48 -2.27 -17.20
N VAL A 146 15.63 -2.91 -17.45
CA VAL A 146 15.85 -3.87 -18.53
C VAL A 146 16.64 -5.05 -17.95
N GLY A 147 16.15 -6.26 -18.16
CA GLY A 147 16.75 -7.49 -17.63
C GLY A 147 15.72 -8.37 -16.93
N THR A 148 16.21 -9.39 -16.23
CA THR A 148 15.36 -10.30 -15.43
C THR A 148 15.26 -9.79 -14.01
N ASN A 149 14.04 -9.51 -13.55
CA ASN A 149 13.75 -9.20 -12.16
C ASN A 149 13.18 -10.44 -11.48
N ALA A 150 13.87 -10.95 -10.46
CA ALA A 150 13.40 -12.13 -9.72
C ALA A 150 12.19 -11.81 -8.83
N HIS A 151 12.11 -10.57 -8.34
CA HIS A 151 11.04 -10.07 -7.49
C HIS A 151 10.68 -8.65 -7.94
N ASP A 152 9.39 -8.42 -8.18
CA ASP A 152 8.84 -7.13 -8.59
C ASP A 152 7.66 -6.68 -7.71
N ASP A 153 7.36 -7.44 -6.65
CA ASP A 153 6.29 -7.19 -5.68
C ASP A 153 6.45 -5.82 -4.98
N ALA A 154 7.68 -5.48 -4.57
CA ALA A 154 7.96 -4.19 -3.93
C ALA A 154 7.71 -2.98 -4.86
N PRO A 155 8.27 -2.91 -6.08
CA PRO A 155 7.96 -1.82 -7.02
C PRO A 155 6.50 -1.85 -7.52
N ASP A 156 5.87 -3.01 -7.64
CA ASP A 156 4.46 -3.09 -8.06
C ASP A 156 3.51 -2.58 -6.97
N ALA A 157 3.69 -2.99 -5.72
CA ALA A 157 2.89 -2.47 -4.60
C ALA A 157 3.03 -0.95 -4.46
N LEU A 158 4.23 -0.39 -4.65
CA LEU A 158 4.39 1.08 -4.67
C LEU A 158 3.63 1.71 -5.84
N THR A 159 3.66 1.07 -7.01
CA THR A 159 2.92 1.53 -8.19
C THR A 159 1.42 1.53 -7.93
N GLY A 160 0.87 0.43 -7.44
CA GLY A 160 -0.53 0.31 -7.06
C GLY A 160 -0.96 1.31 -5.99
N SER A 161 -0.09 1.57 -4.99
CA SER A 161 -0.36 2.59 -3.97
C SER A 161 -0.50 4.00 -4.54
N ILE A 162 0.17 4.31 -5.65
CA ILE A 162 0.06 5.59 -6.35
C ILE A 162 -1.20 5.62 -7.22
N GLU A 163 -1.50 4.52 -7.93
CA GLU A 163 -2.70 4.41 -8.77
C GLU A 163 -4.00 4.50 -7.97
N CYS A 164 -4.00 4.02 -6.72
CA CYS A 164 -5.15 4.06 -5.82
C CYS A 164 -5.32 5.39 -5.06
N ARG A 165 -4.40 6.36 -5.22
CA ARG A 165 -4.52 7.68 -4.57
C ARG A 165 -5.83 8.34 -5.00
N GLN A 166 -6.58 8.84 -4.02
CA GLN A 166 -7.77 9.65 -4.31
C GLN A 166 -7.33 11.00 -4.90
N PRO A 167 -8.04 11.53 -5.91
CA PRO A 167 -7.80 12.89 -6.34
C PRO A 167 -8.01 13.86 -5.16
N PRO A 168 -7.28 14.99 -5.11
CA PRO A 168 -7.52 16.00 -4.07
C PRO A 168 -9.01 16.36 -4.05
N LYS A 169 -9.64 16.31 -2.87
CA LYS A 169 -11.01 16.79 -2.72
C LYS A 169 -11.04 18.24 -3.21
N ARG A 170 -11.77 18.49 -4.29
CA ARG A 170 -12.10 19.86 -4.70
C ARG A 170 -13.02 20.42 -3.62
N VAL A 171 -12.45 21.19 -2.70
CA VAL A 171 -13.26 21.98 -1.76
C VAL A 171 -13.99 23.01 -2.61
N SER A 172 -15.32 22.97 -2.60
CA SER A 172 -16.08 23.98 -3.34
C SER A 172 -15.87 25.34 -2.67
N VAL A 173 -15.83 26.41 -3.46
CA VAL A 173 -15.70 27.78 -2.93
C VAL A 173 -16.82 28.07 -1.91
N ALA A 174 -18.00 27.47 -2.09
CA ALA A 174 -19.13 27.57 -1.16
C ALA A 174 -18.87 26.91 0.22
N GLU A 175 -18.10 25.84 0.29
CA GLU A 175 -17.67 25.23 1.56
C GLU A 175 -16.56 26.04 2.25
N MET A 176 -15.73 26.73 1.47
CA MET A 176 -14.65 27.58 1.98
C MET A 176 -15.17 28.87 2.61
N PHE A 177 -16.31 29.38 2.13
CA PHE A 177 -16.97 30.59 2.65
C PHE A 177 -18.26 30.30 3.41
N GLY A 178 -18.40 29.10 3.99
CA GLY A 178 -19.41 28.70 4.97
C GLY A 178 -20.78 29.35 4.78
N ARG A 179 -21.71 28.64 4.12
CA ARG A 179 -23.18 28.90 4.06
C ARG A 179 -23.60 30.20 4.77
N ILE A 180 -23.77 31.28 3.98
CA ILE A 180 -24.55 32.46 4.37
C ILE A 180 -26.01 32.02 4.54
#